data_AF-K6DDU3-F1
#
_entry.id   AF-K6DDU3-F1
#
_cell.length_a   1.000
_cell.length_b   1.000
_cell.length_c   1.000
_cell.angle_alpha   90.00
_cell.angle_beta   90.00
_cell.angle_gamma   90.00
#
_symmetry.space_group_name_H-M   'P 1'
#
loop_
_entity.id
_entity.type
_entity.pdbx_description
1 polymer ?
#
loop_
_entity_poly.entity_id
_entity_poly.type
_entity_poly.pdbx_seq_one_letter_code
_entity_poly.pdbx_strand_id
1 'polypeptide(L)'
;MLGKLSAGNDRIVNRHRGAKAVSISDLLENYILLEHSLARRTEEYAAFIGVQAGKVYGKEYPWCKECGIDLGIDPDGRLWIFELNTTPSVAFFYQLDDKSSWKQIVNNRKMRNQ
;
A
#
# COMPACT_ATOMS: atom_id res chain seq x y z
N MET A 1 3.91 1.46 -3.78
CA MET A 1 3.29 1.08 -2.50
C MET A 1 3.57 2.18 -1.48
N LEU A 2 2.85 2.26 -0.35
CA LEU A 2 3.17 3.18 0.74
C LEU A 2 3.02 2.49 2.08
N GLY A 3 3.80 2.91 3.07
CA GLY A 3 3.62 2.58 4.47
C GLY A 3 2.79 3.64 5.20
N LYS A 4 2.03 3.24 6.22
CA LYS A 4 1.28 4.15 7.10
C LYS A 4 1.78 3.99 8.53
N LEU A 5 2.17 5.09 9.18
CA LEU A 5 2.57 5.13 10.59
C LEU A 5 1.49 5.82 11.43
N SER A 6 1.11 5.24 12.57
CA SER A 6 0.21 5.90 13.53
C SER A 6 0.89 7.10 14.19
N ALA A 7 0.11 8.10 14.57
CA ALA A 7 0.57 9.18 15.44
C ALA A 7 0.56 8.67 16.90
N GLY A 8 1.60 7.93 17.31
CA GLY A 8 1.77 7.43 18.68
C GLY A 8 1.29 5.99 18.90
N ASN A 9 1.03 5.61 20.16
CA ASN A 9 0.61 4.26 20.58
C ASN A 9 -0.82 3.87 20.15
N ASP A 10 -1.43 4.62 19.24
CA ASP A 10 -2.74 4.31 18.69
C ASP A 10 -2.67 3.07 17.81
N ARG A 11 -3.50 2.05 18.12
CA ARG A 11 -3.64 0.83 17.32
C ARG A 11 -4.35 1.05 15.98
N ILE A 12 -4.79 2.28 15.70
CA ILE A 12 -5.57 2.66 14.52
C ILE A 12 -4.76 3.64 13.68
N VAL A 13 -4.44 3.23 12.46
CA VAL A 13 -3.65 4.04 11.52
C VAL A 13 -4.57 4.79 10.56
N ASN A 14 -5.06 5.97 10.97
CA ASN A 14 -5.98 6.79 10.18
C ASN A 14 -5.44 8.19 9.90
N ARG A 15 -5.64 8.70 8.67
CA ARG A 15 -5.21 10.06 8.27
C ARG A 15 -5.76 11.14 9.20
N HIS A 16 -7.04 11.02 9.54
CA HIS A 16 -7.74 11.96 10.43
C HIS A 16 -7.23 11.94 11.87
N ARG A 17 -6.43 10.93 12.24
CA ARG A 17 -5.77 10.81 13.54
C ARG A 17 -4.26 11.12 13.46
N GLY A 18 -3.82 11.79 12.39
CA GLY A 18 -2.44 12.22 12.23
C GLY A 18 -1.49 11.16 11.67
N ALA A 19 -2.01 10.03 11.18
CA ALA A 19 -1.15 9.03 10.54
C ALA A 19 -0.35 9.64 9.38
N LYS A 20 0.92 9.25 9.27
CA LYS A 20 1.83 9.73 8.23
C LYS A 20 2.08 8.64 7.19
N ALA A 21 2.19 9.05 5.93
CA ALA A 21 2.68 8.18 4.88
C ALA A 21 4.22 8.20 4.88
N VAL A 22 4.82 7.02 4.74
CA VAL A 22 6.26 6.84 4.52
C VAL A 22 6.47 5.91 3.32
N SER A 23 7.68 5.90 2.75
CA SER A 23 8.02 4.90 1.75
C SER A 23 7.97 3.51 2.40
N ILE A 24 7.67 2.48 1.60
CA ILE A 24 7.62 1.11 2.13
C ILE A 24 9.00 0.64 2.58
N SER A 25 10.08 0.95 1.85
CA SER A 25 11.46 0.65 2.27
C SER A 25 11.80 1.31 3.61
N ASP A 26 11.44 2.59 3.80
CA ASP A 26 11.64 3.28 5.09
C ASP A 26 10.85 2.62 6.22
N LEU A 27 9.59 2.25 5.98
CA LEU A 27 8.78 1.49 6.95
C LEU A 27 9.46 0.17 7.35
N LEU A 28 9.91 -0.62 6.37
CA LEU A 28 10.48 -1.94 6.61
C LEU A 28 11.83 -1.87 7.32
N GLU A 29 12.71 -0.95 6.90
CA GLU A 29 14.09 -0.88 7.40
C GLU A 29 14.20 -0.07 8.70
N ASN A 30 13.52 1.08 8.80
CA ASN A 30 13.74 2.01 9.92
C ASN A 30 12.68 1.91 11.03
N TYR A 31 11.51 1.32 10.76
CA TYR A 31 10.45 1.19 11.78
C TYR A 31 10.18 -0.26 12.17
N ILE A 32 10.20 -1.20 11.22
CA ILE A 32 10.05 -2.64 11.50
C ILE A 32 11.42 -3.30 11.78
N LEU A 33 12.51 -2.65 11.38
CA LEU A 33 13.89 -3.08 11.62
C LEU A 33 14.25 -4.39 10.92
N LEU A 34 13.71 -4.61 9.72
CA LEU A 34 14.13 -5.72 8.88
C LEU A 34 15.52 -5.44 8.29
N GLU A 35 16.34 -6.50 8.17
CA GLU A 35 17.59 -6.44 7.42
C GLU A 35 17.30 -6.09 5.94
N HIS A 36 18.16 -5.28 5.32
CA HIS A 36 17.94 -4.69 4.00
C HIS A 36 17.55 -5.73 2.92
N SER A 37 18.22 -6.90 2.87
CA SER A 37 17.85 -7.95 1.90
C SER A 37 16.47 -8.54 2.17
N LEU A 38 16.07 -8.68 3.44
CA LEU A 38 14.74 -9.15 3.83
C LEU A 38 13.68 -8.08 3.56
N ALA A 39 13.95 -6.81 3.88
CA ALA A 39 13.06 -5.69 3.57
C ALA A 39 12.74 -5.64 2.07
N ARG A 40 13.76 -5.67 1.22
CA ARG A 40 13.59 -5.69 -0.23
C ARG A 40 12.76 -6.87 -0.73
N ARG A 41 13.08 -8.10 -0.28
CA ARG A 41 12.29 -9.30 -0.63
C ARG A 41 10.83 -9.18 -0.18
N THR A 42 10.61 -8.59 0.99
CA THR A 42 9.27 -8.40 1.55
C THR A 42 8.47 -7.38 0.74
N GLU A 43 9.08 -6.27 0.33
CA GLU A 43 8.46 -5.28 -0.56
C GLU A 43 8.10 -5.90 -1.92
N GLU A 44 9.03 -6.64 -2.54
CA GLU A 44 8.81 -7.31 -3.82
C GLU A 44 7.68 -8.34 -3.71
N TYR A 45 7.66 -9.12 -2.62
CA TYR A 45 6.61 -10.10 -2.36
C TYR A 45 5.25 -9.46 -2.08
N ALA A 46 5.22 -8.35 -1.33
CA ALA A 46 3.99 -7.58 -1.09
C ALA A 46 3.40 -7.04 -2.40
N ALA A 47 4.24 -6.51 -3.29
CA ALA A 47 3.81 -6.07 -4.61
C ALA A 47 3.25 -7.23 -5.45
N PHE A 48 3.94 -8.38 -5.44
CA PHE A 48 3.48 -9.58 -6.12
C PHE A 48 2.11 -10.04 -5.61
N ILE A 49 1.96 -10.21 -4.29
CA ILE A 49 0.71 -10.63 -3.66
C ILE A 49 -0.43 -9.64 -3.95
N GLY A 50 -0.17 -8.34 -3.88
CA GLY A 50 -1.16 -7.31 -4.24
C GLY A 50 -1.66 -7.46 -5.67
N VAL A 51 -0.77 -7.69 -6.63
CA VAL A 51 -1.16 -7.94 -8.03
C VAL A 51 -1.96 -9.23 -8.16
N GLN A 52 -1.60 -10.31 -7.48
CA GLN A 52 -2.34 -11.57 -7.54
C GLN A 52 -3.75 -11.43 -6.94
N ALA A 53 -3.88 -10.80 -5.78
CA ALA A 53 -5.17 -10.53 -5.16
C ALA A 53 -6.08 -9.69 -6.06
N GLY A 54 -5.54 -8.64 -6.69
CA GLY A 54 -6.27 -7.84 -7.67
C GLY A 54 -6.72 -8.64 -8.91
N LYS A 55 -5.89 -9.57 -9.41
CA LYS A 55 -6.25 -10.46 -10.53
C LYS A 55 -7.35 -11.44 -10.16
N VAL A 56 -7.24 -12.09 -9.00
CA VAL A 56 -8.27 -13.03 -8.50
C VAL A 56 -9.60 -12.30 -8.33
N TYR A 57 -9.58 -11.13 -7.70
CA TYR A 57 -10.79 -10.31 -7.53
C TYR A 57 -11.35 -9.83 -8.88
N GLY A 58 -10.51 -9.34 -9.78
CA GLY A 58 -10.93 -8.84 -11.10
C GLY A 58 -11.50 -9.93 -12.01
N LYS A 59 -11.11 -11.19 -11.83
CA LYS A 59 -11.72 -12.32 -12.53
C LYS A 59 -13.19 -12.51 -12.14
N GLU A 60 -13.50 -12.36 -10.85
CA GLU A 60 -14.87 -12.46 -10.33
C GLU A 60 -15.69 -11.18 -10.57
N TYR A 61 -15.03 -10.01 -10.54
CA TYR A 61 -15.66 -8.71 -10.70
C TYR A 61 -15.03 -7.89 -11.86
N PRO A 62 -15.32 -8.21 -13.13
CA PRO A 62 -14.66 -7.58 -14.30
C PRO A 62 -14.89 -6.07 -14.46
N TRP A 63 -15.93 -5.53 -13.80
CA TRP A 63 -16.22 -4.10 -13.75
C TRP A 63 -15.28 -3.33 -12.81
N CYS A 64 -14.63 -4.01 -11.87
CA CYS A 64 -13.66 -3.42 -10.95
C CYS A 64 -12.33 -3.15 -11.68
N LYS A 65 -12.09 -1.90 -12.05
CA LYS A 65 -10.89 -1.47 -12.80
C LYS A 65 -9.72 -1.03 -11.92
N GLU A 66 -9.95 -0.89 -10.62
CA GLU A 66 -8.97 -0.40 -9.65
C GLU A 66 -9.30 -0.99 -8.28
N CYS A 67 -8.28 -1.40 -7.54
CA CYS A 67 -8.43 -1.78 -6.14
C CYS A 67 -7.25 -1.27 -5.32
N GLY A 68 -7.52 -0.92 -4.06
CA GLY A 68 -6.51 -0.75 -3.03
C GLY A 68 -6.52 -1.97 -2.13
N ILE A 69 -5.34 -2.44 -1.75
CA ILE A 69 -5.19 -3.63 -0.91
C ILE A 69 -4.44 -3.21 0.33
N ASP A 70 -5.04 -3.42 1.48
CA ASP A 70 -4.41 -3.12 2.76
C ASP A 70 -3.77 -4.40 3.29
N LEU A 71 -2.45 -4.34 3.43
CA LEU A 71 -1.59 -5.42 3.89
C LEU A 71 -1.10 -5.12 5.31
N GLY A 72 -1.18 -6.09 6.19
CA GLY A 72 -0.44 -6.15 7.44
C GLY A 72 0.92 -6.81 7.24
N ILE A 73 1.87 -6.42 8.07
CA ILE A 73 3.18 -7.05 8.18
C ILE A 73 3.50 -7.26 9.65
N ASP A 74 4.02 -8.44 10.00
CA ASP A 74 4.50 -8.74 11.34
C ASP A 74 6.03 -8.52 11.46
N PRO A 75 6.61 -8.56 12.68
CA PRO A 75 8.05 -8.35 12.87
C PRO A 75 8.95 -9.38 12.16
N ASP A 76 8.42 -10.55 11.78
CA ASP A 76 9.16 -11.56 11.01
C ASP A 76 9.09 -11.31 9.49
N GLY A 77 8.42 -10.23 9.07
CA GLY A 77 8.22 -9.87 7.66
C GLY A 77 7.09 -10.65 6.97
N ARG A 78 6.24 -11.37 7.72
CA ARG A 78 5.11 -12.11 7.12
C ARG A 78 3.97 -11.15 6.81
N LEU A 79 3.38 -11.35 5.64
CA LEU A 79 2.33 -10.50 5.10
C LEU A 79 0.94 -11.10 5.30
N TRP A 80 -0.02 -10.24 5.63
CA TRP A 80 -1.42 -10.59 5.85
C TRP A 80 -2.30 -9.66 5.01
N ILE A 81 -3.20 -10.21 4.18
CA ILE A 81 -4.20 -9.38 3.49
C ILE A 81 -5.36 -9.15 4.45
N PHE A 82 -5.71 -7.89 4.72
CA PHE A 82 -6.85 -7.55 5.58
C PHE A 82 -8.08 -7.19 4.77
N GLU A 83 -7.93 -6.33 3.77
CA GLU A 83 -9.06 -5.84 2.97
C GLU A 83 -8.65 -5.49 1.54
N LEU A 84 -9.64 -5.52 0.67
CA LEU A 84 -9.57 -5.03 -0.70
C LEU A 84 -10.68 -4.00 -0.90
N ASN A 85 -10.28 -2.77 -1.21
CA ASN A 85 -11.16 -1.64 -1.45
C ASN A 85 -11.29 -1.38 -2.96
N THR A 86 -12.51 -1.42 -3.49
CA THR A 86 -12.79 -1.16 -4.92
C THR A 86 -12.85 0.33 -5.28
N THR A 87 -12.86 1.21 -4.28
CA THR A 87 -12.85 2.67 -4.42
C THR A 87 -11.74 3.30 -3.56
N PRO A 88 -10.46 2.96 -3.81
CA PRO A 88 -9.37 3.34 -2.92
C PRO A 88 -9.11 4.85 -2.92
N SER A 89 -8.92 5.40 -1.73
CA SER A 89 -8.41 6.76 -1.55
C SER A 89 -6.92 6.82 -1.88
N VAL A 90 -6.52 7.87 -2.59
CA VAL A 90 -5.11 8.11 -2.98
C VAL A 90 -4.46 9.24 -2.20
N ALA A 91 -5.15 9.76 -1.18
CA ALA A 91 -4.70 10.94 -0.45
C ALA A 91 -3.36 10.73 0.26
N PHE A 92 -3.08 9.53 0.77
CA PHE A 92 -1.79 9.22 1.39
C PHE A 92 -0.63 9.22 0.37
N PHE A 93 -0.86 8.77 -0.86
CA PHE A 93 0.16 8.86 -1.91
C PHE A 93 0.53 10.32 -2.23
N TYR A 94 -0.42 11.24 -2.10
CA TYR A 94 -0.13 12.67 -2.25
C TYR A 94 0.71 13.24 -1.09
N GLN A 95 0.81 12.57 0.06
CA GLN A 95 1.61 13.04 1.19
C GLN A 95 3.09 12.65 1.09
N LEU A 96 3.43 11.59 0.34
CA LEU A 96 4.82 11.18 0.12
C LEU A 96 5.63 12.27 -0.59
N ASP A 97 6.90 12.46 -0.23
CA ASP A 97 7.77 13.42 -0.93
C ASP A 97 7.94 13.06 -2.40
N ASP A 98 8.18 11.77 -2.69
CA ASP A 98 8.12 11.25 -4.04
C ASP A 98 6.68 11.13 -4.54
N LYS A 99 6.32 12.00 -5.48
CA LYS A 99 4.99 12.03 -6.12
C LYS A 99 4.85 11.06 -7.29
N SER A 100 5.86 10.24 -7.62
CA SER A 100 5.86 9.32 -8.78
C SER A 100 4.63 8.41 -8.78
N SER A 101 4.38 7.73 -7.66
CA SER A 101 3.24 6.82 -7.49
C SER A 101 1.90 7.55 -7.61
N TRP A 102 1.78 8.74 -6.99
CA TRP A 102 0.55 9.53 -7.09
C TRP A 102 0.26 9.96 -8.54
N LYS A 103 1.29 10.46 -9.25
CA LYS A 103 1.17 10.86 -10.67
C LYS A 103 0.77 9.67 -11.54
N GLN A 104 1.36 8.50 -11.32
CA GLN A 104 1.02 7.28 -12.04
C GLN A 104 -0.44 6.88 -11.82
N ILE A 105 -0.92 6.89 -10.58
CA ILE A 105 -2.33 6.57 -10.28
C ILE A 105 -3.28 7.55 -10.97
N VAL A 106 -2.99 8.85 -10.90
CA VAL A 106 -3.80 9.89 -11.57
C VAL A 106 -3.83 9.68 -13.08
N ASN A 107 -2.68 9.38 -13.70
CA ASN A 107 -2.61 9.12 -15.14
C ASN A 107 -3.39 7.86 -15.55
N ASN A 108 -3.29 6.77 -14.77
CA ASN A 108 -4.07 5.56 -15.00
C ASN A 108 -5.58 5.83 -14.92
N ARG A 109 -6.03 6.62 -13.93
CA ARG A 109 -7.45 7.02 -13.80
C ARG A 109 -7.93 7.88 -14.97
N LYS A 110 -7.08 8.74 -15.53
CA LYS A 110 -7.41 9.53 -16.74
C LYS A 110 -7.59 8.63 -17.96
N MET A 111 -6.68 7.68 -18.18
CA MET A 111 -6.75 6.74 -19.31
C MET A 111 -7.97 5.82 -19.23
N ARG A 112 -8.44 5.49 -18.02
CA ARG A 112 -9.66 4.67 -17.82
C ARG A 112 -10.94 5.37 -18.29
N ASN A 113 -10.97 6.70 -18.22
CA ASN A 113 -12.17 7.50 -18.53
C ASN A 113 -12.18 8.01 -19.98
N GLN A 114 -11.20 7.59 -20.80
CA GLN A 114 -11.14 7.82 -22.25
C GLN A 114 -11.65 6.57 -22.98
#